data_AF-A0A4Y2H967-F1
#
_entry.id   AF-A0A4Y2H967-F1
#
_cell.length_a   1.000
_cell.length_b   1.000
_cell.length_c   1.000
_cell.angle_alpha   90.00
_cell.angle_beta   90.00
_cell.angle_gamma   90.00
#
_symmetry.space_group_name_H-M   'P 1'
#
loop_
_entity.id
_entity.type
_entity.pdbx_description
1 polymer ?
#
loop_
_entity_poly.entity_id
_entity_poly.type
_entity_poly.pdbx_seq_one_letter_code
_entity_poly.pdbx_strand_id
1 'polypeptide(L)'
;MKKGEKISMSREQVFKKRGELFALRHVINLSSDLLDTPDFYWDRQELENLYQQICNHMNITKRTKVMNERLSYCSELIDLLGNHMNDKHHVRLEWMIIILIMVEVMFECIHFVELVFH
;
A
#
# COMPACT_ATOMS: atom_id res chain seq x y z
N MET A 1 28.42 -5.45 -1.93
CA MET A 1 27.33 -6.35 -1.51
C MET A 1 26.50 -5.62 -0.46
N LYS A 2 25.33 -5.07 -0.83
CA LYS A 2 24.46 -4.36 0.12
C LYS A 2 23.73 -5.40 0.98
N LYS A 3 23.97 -5.34 2.30
CA LYS A 3 23.28 -6.12 3.33
C LYS A 3 21.77 -5.96 3.12
N GLY A 4 21.08 -7.04 2.77
CA GLY A 4 19.63 -7.09 2.74
C GLY A 4 19.10 -7.10 4.17
N GLU A 5 19.07 -5.95 4.82
CA GLU A 5 18.35 -5.81 6.08
C GLU A 5 16.87 -6.10 5.79
N LYS A 6 16.31 -7.10 6.48
CA LYS A 6 14.87 -7.34 6.45
C LYS A 6 14.18 -6.06 6.92
N ILE A 7 13.51 -5.39 6.00
CA ILE A 7 12.64 -4.25 6.31
C ILE A 7 11.52 -4.78 7.20
N SER A 8 11.71 -4.65 8.51
CA SER A 8 10.78 -5.09 9.54
C SER A 8 9.85 -3.93 9.87
N MET A 9 8.79 -3.77 9.08
CA MET A 9 7.71 -2.83 9.40
C MET A 9 6.54 -3.59 10.04
N SER A 10 5.98 -3.03 11.12
CA SER A 10 4.74 -3.52 11.74
C SER A 10 3.52 -3.16 10.86
N ARG A 11 2.43 -3.92 10.97
CA ARG A 11 1.17 -3.65 10.23
C ARG A 11 0.71 -2.20 10.40
N GLU A 12 0.77 -1.69 11.63
CA GLU A 12 0.38 -0.31 11.94
C GLU A 12 1.23 0.72 11.17
N GLN A 13 2.54 0.47 11.06
CA GLN A 13 3.45 1.33 10.31
C GLN A 13 3.16 1.27 8.80
N VAL A 14 2.82 0.10 8.26
CA VAL A 14 2.43 -0.08 6.85
C VAL A 14 1.12 0.68 6.56
N PHE A 15 0.11 0.56 7.43
CA PHE A 15 -1.15 1.29 7.28
C PHE A 15 -0.95 2.80 7.37
N LYS A 16 -0.15 3.28 8.33
CA LYS A 16 0.18 4.70 8.46
C LYS A 16 0.85 5.23 7.19
N LYS A 17 1.82 4.49 6.65
CA LYS A 17 2.51 4.88 5.41
C LYS A 17 1.62 4.84 4.18
N ARG A 18 0.68 3.89 4.10
CA ARG A 18 -0.35 3.87 3.06
C ARG A 18 -1.20 5.14 3.10
N GLY A 19 -1.64 5.56 4.29
CA GLY A 19 -2.39 6.80 4.48
C GLY A 19 -1.61 8.05 4.08
N GLU A 20 -0.34 8.14 4.48
CA GLU A 20 0.55 9.25 4.09
C GLU A 20 0.72 9.34 2.55
N LEU A 21 0.89 8.21 1.86
CA LEU A 21 0.98 8.19 0.39
C LEU A 21 -0.34 8.59 -0.28
N PHE A 22 -1.47 8.15 0.26
CA PHE A 22 -2.78 8.50 -0.27
C PHE A 22 -3.06 10.01 -0.15
N ALA A 23 -2.73 10.60 1.00
CA ALA A 23 -2.81 12.04 1.21
C ALA A 23 -1.89 12.82 0.25
N LEU A 24 -0.66 12.33 0.03
CA LEU A 24 0.26 12.94 -0.92
C LEU A 24 -0.26 12.85 -2.36
N ARG A 25 -0.84 11.70 -2.76
CA ARG A 25 -1.46 11.53 -4.08
C ARG A 25 -2.59 12.53 -4.30
N HIS A 26 -3.42 12.72 -3.27
CA HIS A 26 -4.53 13.64 -3.31
C HIS A 26 -4.07 15.09 -3.52
N VAL A 27 -3.05 15.54 -2.78
CA VAL A 27 -2.48 16.89 -2.91
C VAL A 27 -1.85 17.11 -4.29
N ILE A 28 -1.14 16.10 -4.81
CA ILE A 28 -0.51 16.17 -6.14
C ILE A 28 -1.58 16.27 -7.23
N ASN A 29 -2.63 15.45 -7.16
CA ASN A 29 -3.73 15.49 -8.13
C ASN A 29 -4.50 16.82 -8.07
N LEU A 30 -4.78 17.34 -6.88
CA LEU A 30 -5.44 18.64 -6.72
C LEU A 30 -4.60 19.78 -7.33
N SER A 31 -3.27 19.72 -7.16
CA SER A 31 -2.36 20.69 -7.78
C SER A 31 -2.29 20.53 -9.30
N SER A 32 -2.52 19.32 -9.82
CA SER A 32 -2.60 19.03 -11.25
C SER A 32 -3.89 19.57 -11.87
N ASP A 33 -5.03 19.38 -11.21
CA ASP A 33 -6.32 19.94 -11.65
C ASP A 33 -6.30 21.47 -11.67
N LEU A 34 -5.54 22.10 -10.76
CA LEU A 34 -5.37 23.57 -10.73
C LEU A 34 -4.45 24.10 -11.85
N LEU A 35 -3.67 23.23 -12.50
CA LEU A 35 -2.81 23.61 -13.63
C LEU A 35 -3.55 23.57 -14.98
N ASP A 36 -4.75 23.00 -15.04
CA ASP A 36 -5.59 23.08 -16.23
C ASP A 36 -5.94 24.53 -16.54
N THR A 37 -5.91 24.89 -17.82
CA THR A 37 -6.10 26.28 -18.28
C THR A 37 -7.45 26.81 -17.81
N PRO A 38 -7.51 27.85 -16.96
CA PRO A 38 -8.79 28.37 -16.49
C PRO A 38 -9.65 28.92 -17.64
N ASP A 39 -10.97 28.68 -17.59
CA ASP A 39 -11.95 29.09 -18.61
C ASP A 39 -11.88 30.59 -18.97
N PHE A 40 -11.41 31.43 -18.04
CA PHE A 40 -11.20 32.87 -18.23
C PHE A 40 -10.25 33.20 -19.40
N TYR A 41 -9.37 32.29 -19.79
CA TYR A 41 -8.41 32.49 -20.88
C TYR A 41 -8.92 32.03 -22.26
N TRP A 42 -10.06 31.32 -22.33
CA TRP A 42 -10.58 30.80 -23.61
C TRP A 42 -10.94 31.88 -24.64
N ASP A 43 -11.29 33.08 -24.19
CA ASP A 43 -11.63 34.20 -25.09
C ASP A 43 -10.41 35.02 -25.55
N ARG A 44 -9.20 34.72 -25.06
CA ARG A 44 -7.98 35.51 -25.33
C ARG A 44 -6.77 34.63 -25.65
N GLN A 45 -6.60 34.35 -26.95
CA GLN A 45 -5.53 33.49 -27.49
C GLN A 45 -4.11 33.88 -27.04
N GLU A 46 -3.83 35.17 -26.83
CA GLU A 46 -2.50 35.63 -26.38
C GLU A 46 -2.20 35.23 -24.92
N LEU A 47 -3.18 35.26 -24.03
CA LEU A 47 -2.99 34.86 -22.63
C LEU A 47 -2.91 33.35 -22.48
N GLU A 48 -3.66 32.59 -23.27
CA GLU A 48 -3.56 31.13 -23.33
C GLU A 48 -2.14 30.69 -23.74
N ASN A 49 -1.58 31.32 -24.78
CA ASN A 49 -0.25 31.01 -25.26
C ASN A 49 0.85 31.35 -24.24
N LEU A 50 0.71 32.48 -23.53
CA LEU A 50 1.62 32.88 -22.46
C LEU A 50 1.56 31.92 -21.27
N TYR A 51 0.35 31.52 -20.86
CA TYR A 51 0.13 30.54 -19.79
C TYR A 51 0.74 29.18 -20.14
N GLN A 52 0.49 28.69 -21.36
CA GLN A 52 1.09 27.44 -21.84
C GLN A 52 2.63 27.52 -21.87
N GLN A 53 3.22 28.62 -22.34
CA GLN A 53 4.69 28.79 -22.35
C GLN A 53 5.28 28.79 -20.94
N ILE A 54 4.62 29.45 -19.98
CA ILE A 54 5.07 29.49 -18.57
C ILE A 54 4.96 28.10 -17.93
N CYS A 55 3.86 27.38 -18.16
CA CYS A 55 3.67 25.99 -17.69
C CYS A 55 4.71 25.03 -18.29
N ASN A 56 5.01 25.18 -19.57
CA ASN A 56 6.03 24.37 -20.25
C ASN A 56 7.44 24.72 -19.76
N HIS A 57 7.73 26.01 -19.55
CA HIS A 57 9.02 26.50 -19.07
C HIS A 57 9.30 26.07 -17.63
N MET A 58 8.29 26.11 -16.75
CA MET A 58 8.43 25.63 -15.37
C MET A 58 8.41 24.10 -15.23
N ASN A 59 8.13 23.37 -16.31
CA ASN A 59 8.19 21.90 -16.39
C ASN A 59 7.36 21.20 -15.30
N ILE A 60 6.31 21.87 -14.79
CA ILE A 60 5.55 21.44 -13.62
C ILE A 60 4.87 20.11 -13.93
N THR A 61 4.26 19.99 -15.11
CA THR A 61 3.59 18.77 -15.59
C THR A 61 4.55 17.56 -15.62
N LYS A 62 5.79 17.74 -16.08
CA LYS A 62 6.79 16.65 -16.11
C LYS A 62 7.23 16.27 -14.70
N ARG A 63 7.41 17.23 -13.81
CA ARG A 63 7.80 17.00 -12.41
C ARG A 63 6.69 16.28 -11.64
N THR A 64 5.44 16.69 -11.81
CA THR A 64 4.25 16.04 -11.26
C THR A 64 4.12 14.61 -11.78
N LYS A 65 4.35 14.37 -13.07
CA LYS A 65 4.34 13.01 -13.66
C LYS A 65 5.38 12.09 -13.02
N VAL A 66 6.63 12.55 -12.88
CA VAL A 66 7.70 11.77 -12.24
C VAL A 66 7.39 11.50 -10.76
N MET A 67 6.80 12.45 -10.04
CA MET A 67 6.36 12.24 -8.66
C MET A 67 5.23 11.21 -8.57
N ASN A 68 4.23 11.27 -9.45
CA ASN A 68 3.15 10.29 -9.52
C ASN A 68 3.65 8.87 -9.81
N GLU A 69 4.61 8.71 -10.74
CA GLU A 69 5.26 7.41 -10.99
C GLU A 69 5.97 6.87 -9.74
N ARG A 70 6.77 7.72 -9.07
CA ARG A 70 7.45 7.33 -7.82
C ARG A 70 6.46 6.94 -6.72
N LEU A 71 5.36 7.66 -6.62
CA LEU A 71 4.30 7.39 -5.66
C LEU A 71 3.61 6.05 -5.93
N SER A 72 3.38 5.73 -7.21
CA SER A 72 2.84 4.43 -7.64
C SER A 72 3.73 3.28 -7.19
N TYR A 73 5.04 3.38 -7.45
CA TYR A 73 5.99 2.35 -6.99
C TYR A 73 6.01 2.20 -5.47
N CYS A 74 5.95 3.31 -4.72
CA CYS A 74 5.86 3.24 -3.26
C CYS A 74 4.57 2.55 -2.79
N SER A 75 3.44 2.79 -3.46
CA SER A 75 2.16 2.13 -3.15
C SER A 75 2.26 0.62 -3.36
N GLU A 76 2.78 0.19 -4.51
CA GLU A 76 2.97 -1.23 -4.84
C GLU A 76 3.83 -1.96 -3.81
N LEU A 77 4.94 -1.33 -3.36
CA LEU A 77 5.80 -1.90 -2.33
C LEU A 77 5.09 -2.05 -0.97
N ILE A 78 4.24 -1.10 -0.60
CA ILE A 78 3.45 -1.14 0.63
C ILE A 78 2.35 -2.20 0.56
N ASP A 79 1.74 -2.40 -0.60
CA ASP A 79 0.79 -3.50 -0.82
C ASP A 79 1.47 -4.86 -0.71
N LEU A 80 2.67 -5.00 -1.29
CA LEU A 80 3.45 -6.23 -1.21
C LEU A 80 3.90 -6.53 0.22
N LEU A 81 4.34 -5.51 0.98
CA LEU A 81 4.62 -5.62 2.42
C LEU A 81 3.37 -6.03 3.22
N GLY A 82 2.22 -5.44 2.90
CA GLY A 82 0.93 -5.77 3.52
C GLY A 82 0.55 -7.24 3.31
N ASN A 83 0.65 -7.72 2.07
CA ASN A 83 0.38 -9.12 1.71
C ASN A 83 1.34 -10.07 2.44
N HIS A 84 2.63 -9.76 2.47
CA HIS A 84 3.62 -10.57 3.20
C HIS A 84 3.32 -10.65 4.72
N MET A 85 2.79 -9.59 5.33
CA MET A 85 2.33 -9.61 6.72
C MET A 85 1.03 -10.40 6.91
N ASN A 86 0.21 -10.53 5.87
CA ASN A 86 -1.00 -11.32 5.88
C ASN A 86 -0.72 -12.81 5.80
N ASP A 87 0.22 -13.21 4.94
CA ASP A 87 0.65 -14.60 4.79
C ASP A 87 1.18 -15.16 6.12
N LYS A 88 1.98 -14.38 6.86
CA LYS A 88 2.47 -14.78 8.20
C LYS A 88 1.35 -14.97 9.21
N HIS A 89 0.28 -14.19 9.10
CA HIS A 89 -0.86 -14.33 10.00
C HIS A 89 -1.65 -15.59 9.68
N HIS A 90 -1.88 -15.86 8.39
CA HIS A 90 -2.57 -17.07 7.93
C HIS A 90 -1.83 -18.34 8.35
N VAL A 91 -0.51 -18.39 8.18
CA VAL A 91 0.33 -19.52 8.60
C VAL A 91 0.23 -19.75 10.12
N ARG A 92 0.13 -18.69 10.93
CA ARG A 92 -0.04 -18.82 12.38
C ARG A 92 -1.40 -19.42 12.74
N LEU A 93 -2.46 -19.00 12.04
CA LEU A 93 -3.80 -19.55 12.25
C LEU A 93 -3.86 -21.03 11.85
N GLU A 94 -3.21 -21.41 10.76
CA GLU A 94 -3.11 -22.80 10.33
C GLU A 94 -2.45 -23.68 11.40
N TRP A 95 -1.30 -23.25 11.95
CA TRP A 95 -0.64 -23.95 13.06
C TRP A 95 -1.52 -24.06 14.30
N MET A 96 -2.29 -23.02 14.63
CA MET A 96 -3.22 -23.06 15.74
C MET A 96 -4.32 -24.12 15.54
N ILE A 97 -4.89 -24.22 14.32
CA ILE A 97 -5.90 -25.22 13.98
C ILE A 97 -5.33 -26.64 14.10
N ILE A 98 -4.11 -26.88 13.59
CA ILE A 98 -3.44 -28.18 13.71
C ILE A 98 -3.29 -28.58 15.18
N ILE A 99 -2.83 -27.66 16.04
CA ILE A 99 -2.68 -27.94 17.47
C ILE A 99 -4.03 -28.26 18.14
N LEU A 100 -5.09 -27.51 17.81
CA LEU A 100 -6.42 -27.74 18.38
C LEU A 100 -6.97 -29.13 18.01
N ILE A 101 -6.82 -29.55 16.75
CA ILE A 101 -7.22 -30.89 16.30
C ILE A 101 -6.41 -31.98 17.01
N MET A 102 -5.10 -31.78 17.18
CA MET A 102 -4.25 -32.75 17.89
C MET A 102 -4.69 -32.93 19.35
N VAL A 103 -5.02 -31.84 20.03
CA VAL A 103 -5.52 -31.88 21.41
C VAL A 103 -6.84 -32.62 21.50
N GLU A 104 -7.79 -32.35 20.59
CA GLU A 104 -9.08 -33.05 20.51
C GLU A 104 -8.88 -34.56 20.34
N VAL A 105 -8.06 -34.98 19.38
CA VAL A 105 -7.76 -36.39 19.12
C VAL A 105 -7.09 -37.04 20.32
N MET A 106 -6.18 -36.33 21.01
CA MET A 106 -5.56 -36.87 22.23
C MET A 106 -6.58 -37.12 23.34
N PHE A 107 -7.51 -36.20 23.57
CA PHE A 107 -8.58 -36.38 24.57
C PHE A 107 -9.47 -37.58 24.22
N GLU A 108 -9.90 -37.68 22.97
CA GLU A 108 -10.69 -38.83 22.48
C GLU A 108 -9.92 -40.16 22.62
N CYS A 109 -8.62 -40.18 22.30
CA CYS A 109 -7.79 -41.38 22.49
C CYS A 109 -7.67 -41.78 23.96
N ILE A 110 -7.45 -40.83 24.87
CA ILE A 110 -7.35 -41.11 26.31
C ILE A 110 -8.67 -41.69 26.82
N HIS A 111 -9.79 -41.05 26.47
CA HIS A 111 -11.13 -41.51 26.85
C HIS A 111 -11.43 -42.91 26.31
N PHE A 112 -11.06 -43.20 25.06
CA PHE A 112 -11.23 -44.54 24.48
C PHE A 112 -10.39 -45.60 25.19
N VAL A 113 -9.14 -45.30 25.55
CA VAL A 113 -8.30 -46.25 26.31
C VAL A 113 -8.89 -46.50 27.70
N GLU A 114 -9.38 -45.46 28.38
CA GLU A 114 -10.03 -45.59 29.68
C GLU A 114 -11.30 -46.46 29.60
N LEU A 115 -12.11 -46.31 28.55
CA LEU A 115 -13.29 -47.13 28.30
C LEU A 115 -12.95 -48.60 27.95
N VAL A 116 -11.84 -48.84 27.24
CA VAL A 116 -11.44 -50.20 26.82
C VAL A 116 -10.78 -50.98 27.96
N PHE A 117 -10.08 -50.30 28.86
CA PHE A 117 -9.38 -50.94 29.97
C PHE A 117 -10.23 -51.14 31.23
N HIS A 118 -11.44 -50.55 31.29
CA HIS A 118 -12.39 -50.77 32.38
C HIS A 118 -13.55 -51.69 31.98
#